data_AF-A0A3M0HNK9-F1
#
_entry.id   AF-A0A3M0HNK9-F1
#
_cell.length_a   1.000
_cell.length_b   1.000
_cell.length_c   1.000
_cell.angle_alpha   90.00
_cell.angle_beta   90.00
_cell.angle_gamma   90.00
#
_symmetry.space_group_name_H-M   'P 1'
#
loop_
_entity.id
_entity.type
_entity.pdbx_description
1 polymer ?
#
loop_
_entity_poly.entity_id
_entity_poly.type
_entity_poly.pdbx_seq_one_letter_code
_entity_poly.pdbx_strand_id
1 'polypeptide(L)'
;MTDWVANDLTGDHAVVRHLIRGQVPFLPIYAVFMFFPGELWLRGAMVLLAVLLSVFFTASYMEENRQRRLVRHMLPRDLTNSRKAQESELVKKRYLAAHPESEASRTAAAPIAPGREH
;
A
#
# COMPACT_ATOMS: atom_id res chain seq x y z
N MET A 1 9.08 22.15 2.79
CA MET A 1 8.45 21.84 4.11
C MET A 1 7.72 20.50 4.14
N THR A 2 7.50 19.83 3.00
CA THR A 2 6.87 18.50 2.87
C THR A 2 7.86 17.34 2.76
N ASP A 3 9.16 17.62 2.61
CA ASP A 3 10.19 16.61 2.35
C ASP A 3 10.38 15.62 3.51
N TRP A 4 10.19 16.08 4.76
CA TRP A 4 10.27 15.20 5.92
C TRP A 4 9.12 14.19 5.96
N VAL A 5 7.91 14.58 5.51
CA VAL A 5 6.74 13.70 5.43
C VAL A 5 6.92 12.68 4.29
N ALA A 6 7.51 13.12 3.18
CA ALA A 6 7.84 12.24 2.07
C ALA A 6 8.86 11.18 2.51
N ASN A 7 9.94 11.56 3.19
CA ASN A 7 10.93 10.62 3.72
C ASN A 7 10.36 9.70 4.81
N ASP A 8 9.41 10.20 5.62
CA ASP A 8 8.74 9.44 6.68
C ASP A 8 7.72 8.40 6.16
N LEU A 9 7.14 8.64 4.99
CA LEU A 9 6.21 7.75 4.29
C LEU A 9 6.88 6.85 3.23
N THR A 10 8.11 7.15 2.80
CA THR A 10 8.86 6.38 1.78
C THR A 10 10.13 5.72 2.28
N GLY A 11 10.57 5.99 3.51
CA GLY A 11 11.69 5.27 4.11
C GLY A 11 11.36 3.78 4.23
N ASP A 12 12.36 2.91 4.13
CA ASP A 12 12.21 1.44 4.19
C ASP A 12 11.44 0.96 5.43
N HIS A 13 11.38 1.79 6.47
CA HIS A 13 10.70 1.52 7.73
C HIS A 13 9.27 2.07 7.82
N ALA A 14 8.75 2.77 6.80
CA ALA A 14 7.39 3.31 6.82
C ALA A 14 6.34 2.18 6.90
N VAL A 15 6.58 1.11 6.15
CA VAL A 15 5.76 -0.13 6.18
C VAL A 15 5.92 -0.82 7.54
N VAL A 16 7.15 -1.00 8.01
CA VAL A 16 7.45 -1.62 9.31
C VAL A 16 6.75 -0.88 10.45
N ARG A 17 6.83 0.45 10.47
CA ARG A 17 6.19 1.28 11.48
C ARG A 17 4.67 1.28 11.38
N HIS A 18 4.10 1.16 10.17
CA HIS A 18 2.67 0.99 9.99
C HIS A 18 2.21 -0.37 10.52
N LEU A 19 2.95 -1.44 10.23
CA LEU A 19 2.71 -2.78 10.75
C LEU A 19 2.80 -2.82 12.27
N ILE A 20 3.85 -2.23 12.86
CA ILE A 20 4.04 -2.13 14.33
C ILE A 20 2.89 -1.34 14.98
N ARG A 21 2.52 -0.17 14.43
CA ARG A 21 1.36 0.58 14.95
C ARG A 21 0.06 -0.21 14.80
N GLY A 22 -0.08 -0.98 13.72
CA GLY A 22 -1.19 -1.89 13.51
C GLY A 22 -1.30 -2.99 14.57
N GLN A 23 -0.20 -3.33 15.27
CA GLN A 23 -0.23 -4.32 16.35
C GLN A 23 -0.77 -3.77 17.68
N VAL A 24 -0.76 -2.45 17.88
CA VAL A 24 -1.15 -1.83 19.16
C VAL A 24 -2.55 -2.26 19.62
N PRO A 25 -3.60 -2.27 18.76
CA PRO A 25 -4.92 -2.75 19.14
C PRO A 25 -5.00 -4.25 19.48
N PHE A 26 -4.03 -5.06 19.03
CA PHE A 26 -4.01 -6.51 19.25
C PHE A 26 -3.25 -6.92 20.52
N LEU A 27 -2.50 -6.01 21.16
CA LEU A 27 -1.78 -6.28 22.41
C LEU A 27 -2.65 -6.92 23.50
N PRO A 28 -3.92 -6.49 23.73
CA PRO A 28 -4.78 -7.15 24.72
C PRO A 28 -5.06 -8.62 24.37
N ILE A 29 -5.21 -8.95 23.08
CA ILE A 29 -5.46 -10.33 22.63
C ILE A 29 -4.23 -11.19 22.88
N TYR A 30 -3.03 -10.67 22.58
CA TYR A 30 -1.77 -11.37 22.86
C TYR A 30 -1.57 -11.60 24.36
N ALA A 31 -1.93 -10.60 25.19
CA ALA A 31 -1.89 -10.73 26.63
C ALA A 31 -2.82 -11.85 27.11
N VAL A 32 -4.06 -11.91 26.62
CA VAL A 32 -5.03 -12.97 26.96
C VAL A 32 -4.45 -14.36 26.63
N PHE A 33 -3.86 -14.54 25.45
CA PHE A 33 -3.22 -15.83 25.11
C PHE A 33 -2.01 -16.16 25.99
N MET A 34 -1.30 -15.15 26.49
CA MET A 34 -0.20 -15.36 27.42
C MET A 34 -0.67 -15.77 28.83
N PHE A 35 -1.83 -15.27 29.26
CA PHE A 35 -2.46 -15.65 30.53
C PHE A 35 -3.26 -16.97 30.44
N PHE A 36 -3.41 -17.55 29.25
CA PHE A 36 -4.09 -18.82 29.07
C PHE A 36 -3.39 -19.94 29.85
N PRO A 37 -4.12 -20.76 30.63
CA PRO A 37 -3.53 -21.88 31.35
C PRO A 37 -3.07 -22.96 30.35
N GLY A 38 -1.76 -23.08 30.15
CA GLY A 38 -1.16 -24.07 29.26
C GLY A 38 0.38 -24.01 29.23
N GLU A 39 1.02 -24.88 28.46
CA GLU A 39 2.48 -24.87 28.30
C GLU A 39 2.96 -23.64 27.50
N LEU A 40 4.16 -23.14 27.79
CA LEU A 40 4.66 -21.89 27.21
C LEU A 40 4.77 -21.94 25.67
N TRP A 41 5.11 -23.10 25.10
CA TRP A 41 5.21 -23.25 23.63
C TRP A 41 3.84 -23.15 22.96
N LEU A 42 2.78 -23.66 23.60
CA LEU A 42 1.43 -23.60 23.08
C LEU A 42 0.92 -22.15 23.08
N ARG A 43 1.14 -21.43 24.19
CA ARG A 43 0.84 -19.99 24.28
C ARG A 43 1.60 -19.21 23.21
N GLY A 44 2.89 -19.52 23.04
CA GLY A 44 3.73 -18.93 21.99
C GLY A 44 3.18 -19.17 20.59
N ALA A 45 2.71 -20.39 20.29
CA ALA A 45 2.11 -20.72 19.00
C ALA A 45 0.80 -19.94 18.73
N MET A 46 -0.05 -19.77 19.75
CA MET A 46 -1.30 -18.98 19.61
C MET A 46 -1.00 -17.51 19.34
N VAL A 47 -0.06 -16.92 20.10
CA VAL A 47 0.36 -15.53 19.88
C VAL A 47 1.00 -15.38 18.50
N LEU A 48 1.88 -16.30 18.10
CA LEU A 48 2.53 -16.28 16.79
C LEU A 48 1.50 -16.32 15.67
N LEU A 49 0.52 -17.23 15.75
CA LEU A 49 -0.57 -17.31 14.78
C LEU A 49 -1.36 -15.99 14.71
N ALA A 50 -1.70 -15.41 15.86
CA ALA A 50 -2.44 -14.14 15.92
C ALA A 50 -1.63 -12.96 15.37
N VAL A 51 -0.32 -12.93 15.59
CA VAL A 51 0.60 -11.93 15.00
C VAL A 51 0.64 -12.09 13.49
N LEU A 52 0.80 -13.30 12.96
CA LEU A 52 0.82 -13.56 11.53
C LEU A 52 -0.47 -13.09 10.83
N LEU A 53 -1.63 -13.43 11.40
CA LEU A 53 -2.92 -12.97 10.88
C LEU A 53 -3.06 -11.45 10.96
N SER A 54 -2.74 -10.84 12.10
CA SER A 54 -2.80 -9.39 12.30
C SER A 54 -1.93 -8.63 11.30
N VAL A 55 -0.68 -9.07 11.12
CA VAL A 55 0.25 -8.48 10.15
C VAL A 55 -0.28 -8.63 8.73
N PHE A 56 -0.78 -9.82 8.37
CA PHE A 56 -1.36 -10.07 7.05
C PHE A 56 -2.53 -9.11 6.76
N PHE A 57 -3.52 -9.04 7.65
CA PHE A 57 -4.66 -8.15 7.45
C PHE A 57 -4.27 -6.67 7.47
N THR A 58 -3.36 -6.26 8.36
CA THR A 58 -2.85 -4.89 8.40
C THR A 58 -2.19 -4.52 7.06
N ALA A 59 -1.40 -5.42 6.49
CA ALA A 59 -0.78 -5.23 5.19
C ALA A 59 -1.81 -5.16 4.05
N SER A 60 -2.76 -6.11 4.01
CA SER A 60 -3.81 -6.16 2.97
C SER A 60 -4.67 -4.90 2.94
N TYR A 61 -5.06 -4.37 4.10
CA TYR A 61 -5.91 -3.18 4.18
C TYR A 61 -5.14 -1.86 4.19
N MET A 62 -3.81 -1.89 4.16
CA MET A 62 -2.98 -0.67 4.21
C MET A 62 -3.29 0.27 3.05
N GLU A 63 -3.48 -0.26 1.84
CA GLU A 63 -3.79 0.53 0.65
C GLU A 63 -5.18 1.16 0.74
N GLU A 64 -6.20 0.37 1.10
CA GLU A 64 -7.57 0.86 1.27
C GLU A 64 -7.66 1.93 2.37
N ASN A 65 -7.03 1.69 3.53
CA ASN A 65 -7.02 2.64 4.63
C ASN A 65 -6.30 3.93 4.26
N ARG A 66 -5.23 3.86 3.45
CA ARG A 66 -4.57 5.06 2.91
C ARG A 66 -5.51 5.85 2.01
N GLN A 67 -6.20 5.19 1.07
CA GLN A 67 -7.16 5.83 0.18
C GLN A 67 -8.33 6.46 0.94
N ARG A 68 -8.89 5.76 1.93
CA ARG A 68 -9.96 6.30 2.78
C ARG A 68 -9.52 7.55 3.54
N ARG A 69 -8.28 7.58 4.05
CA ARG A 69 -7.72 8.77 4.71
C ARG A 69 -7.52 9.93 3.74
N LEU A 70 -7.05 9.67 2.52
CA LEU A 70 -6.90 10.69 1.48
C LEU A 70 -8.24 11.34 1.11
N VAL A 71 -9.28 10.53 0.89
CA VAL A 71 -10.63 11.01 0.61
C VAL A 71 -11.19 11.84 1.77
N ARG A 72 -10.94 11.41 3.02
CA ARG A 72 -11.39 12.15 4.22
C ARG A 72 -10.71 13.52 4.37
N HIS A 73 -9.54 13.71 3.77
CA HIS A 73 -8.79 14.97 3.77
C HIS A 73 -8.89 15.75 2.44
N MET A 74 -9.89 15.45 1.59
CA MET A 74 -10.12 16.11 0.30
C MET A 74 -8.92 16.05 -0.66
N LEU A 75 -8.09 15.01 -0.52
CA LEU A 75 -6.97 14.73 -1.42
C LEU A 75 -7.39 13.71 -2.49
N PRO A 76 -6.86 13.79 -3.72
CA PRO A 76 -7.05 12.79 -4.75
C PRO A 76 -6.86 11.36 -4.23
N ARG A 77 -7.84 10.49 -4.49
CA ARG A 77 -7.82 9.07 -4.07
C ARG A 77 -6.61 8.30 -4.62
N ASP A 78 -6.10 8.75 -5.78
CA ASP A 78 -4.96 8.19 -6.49
C ASP A 78 -3.65 8.97 -6.25
N LEU A 79 -3.53 9.66 -5.09
CA LEU A 79 -2.24 10.16 -4.63
C LEU A 79 -1.34 8.98 -4.25
N THR A 80 -0.75 8.40 -5.28
CA THR A 80 0.29 7.39 -5.18
C THR A 80 1.57 8.08 -4.73
N ASN A 81 2.24 7.45 -3.76
CA ASN A 81 3.50 7.94 -3.21
C ASN A 81 4.47 8.26 -4.36
N SER A 82 5.02 9.48 -4.44
CA SER A 82 5.74 9.97 -5.63
C SER A 82 6.87 9.05 -6.08
N ARG A 83 7.47 8.28 -5.16
CA ARG A 83 8.46 7.24 -5.45
C ARG A 83 7.88 6.00 -6.13
N LYS A 84 6.72 5.50 -5.69
CA LYS A 84 6.01 4.40 -6.37
C LYS A 84 5.47 4.85 -7.73
N ALA A 85 5.02 6.09 -7.85
CA ALA A 85 4.64 6.67 -9.13
C ALA A 85 5.85 6.72 -10.08
N GLN A 86 7.03 7.16 -9.60
CA GLN A 86 8.25 7.13 -10.39
C GLN A 86 8.70 5.72 -10.78
N GLU A 87 8.65 4.74 -9.87
CA GLU A 87 8.96 3.35 -10.19
C GLU A 87 7.98 2.76 -11.21
N SER A 88 6.68 3.00 -11.07
CA SER A 88 5.69 2.57 -12.06
C SER A 88 5.89 3.24 -13.41
N GLU A 89 6.27 4.52 -13.43
CA GLU A 89 6.60 5.25 -14.65
C GLU A 89 7.87 4.70 -15.30
N LEU A 90 8.89 4.30 -14.52
CA LEU A 90 10.10 3.65 -15.02
C LEU A 90 9.81 2.26 -15.58
N VAL A 91 8.97 1.46 -14.91
CA VAL A 91 8.53 0.14 -15.38
C VAL A 91 7.70 0.29 -16.66
N LYS A 92 6.78 1.26 -16.71
CA LYS A 92 5.98 1.58 -17.89
C LYS A 92 6.86 2.03 -19.05
N LYS A 93 7.84 2.91 -18.81
CA LYS A 93 8.82 3.33 -19.82
C LYS A 93 9.65 2.15 -20.34
N ARG A 94 10.10 1.25 -19.46
CA ARG A 94 10.81 0.03 -19.88
C ARG A 94 9.92 -0.90 -20.71
N TYR A 95 8.65 -1.05 -20.32
CA TYR A 95 7.69 -1.86 -21.06
C TYR A 95 7.42 -1.29 -22.45
N LEU A 96 7.19 0.02 -22.55
CA LEU A 96 6.99 0.73 -23.83
C LEU A 96 8.24 0.71 -24.71
N ALA A 97 9.44 0.83 -24.12
CA ALA A 97 10.70 0.71 -24.85
C ALA A 97 10.93 -0.70 -25.40
N ALA A 98 10.40 -1.73 -24.73
CA ALA A 98 10.46 -3.12 -25.20
C ALA A 98 9.33 -3.49 -26.18
N HIS A 99 8.19 -2.77 -26.14
CA HIS A 99 6.99 -3.06 -26.95
C HIS A 99 6.40 -1.77 -27.56
N PRO A 100 7.09 -1.14 -28.52
CA PRO A 100 6.66 0.12 -29.14
C PRO A 100 5.36 -0.02 -29.96
N GLU A 101 5.05 -1.22 -30.49
CA GLU A 101 3.80 -1.47 -31.23
C GLU A 101 2.53 -1.25 -30.38
N SER A 102 2.63 -1.39 -29.05
CA SER A 102 1.49 -1.22 -28.14
C SER A 102 1.01 0.24 -28.02
N GLU A 103 1.92 1.20 -28.23
CA GLU A 103 1.61 2.64 -28.22
C GLU A 103 1.11 3.10 -29.60
N ALA A 104 1.70 2.56 -30.67
CA ALA A 104 1.23 2.79 -32.03
C ALA A 104 -0.21 2.28 -32.24
N SER A 105 -0.55 1.08 -31.75
CA SER A 105 -1.93 0.56 -31.79
C SER A 105 -2.89 1.36 -30.93
N ARG A 106 -2.47 1.88 -29.77
CA ARG A 106 -3.31 2.73 -28.90
C ARG A 106 -3.60 4.09 -29.52
N THR A 107 -2.62 4.66 -30.22
CA THR A 107 -2.74 5.95 -30.92
C THR A 107 -3.59 5.81 -32.19
N ALA A 108 -3.48 4.68 -32.90
CA ALA A 108 -4.32 4.35 -34.05
C ALA A 108 -5.77 4.02 -33.68
N ALA A 109 -6.01 3.49 -32.47
CA ALA A 109 -7.36 3.18 -31.96
C ALA A 109 -8.01 4.35 -31.20
N ALA A 110 -7.31 5.48 -30.99
CA ALA A 110 -7.90 6.67 -30.40
C ALA A 110 -8.95 7.22 -31.38
N PRO A 111 -10.23 7.40 -30.96
CA PRO A 111 -11.23 7.92 -31.86
C PRO A 111 -10.81 9.33 -32.29
N ILE A 112 -10.75 9.55 -33.60
CA ILE A 112 -10.55 10.88 -34.19
C ILE A 112 -11.64 11.76 -33.59
N ALA A 113 -11.26 12.66 -32.68
CA ALA A 113 -12.18 13.63 -32.13
C ALA A 113 -12.77 14.42 -33.32
N PRO A 114 -14.11 14.47 -33.48
CA PRO A 114 -14.70 15.19 -34.59
C PRO A 114 -14.25 16.65 -34.49
N GLY A 115 -13.78 17.16 -35.63
CA GLY A 115 -13.29 18.52 -35.76
C GLY A 115 -14.29 19.51 -35.20
N ARG A 116 -13.76 20.53 -34.52
CA ARG A 116 -14.51 21.75 -34.23
C ARG A 116 -14.92 22.36 -35.56
N GLU A 117 -16.18 22.23 -35.92
CA GLU A 117 -16.81 23.04 -36.96
C GLU A 117 -17.49 24.25 -36.29
N HIS A 118 -16.99 25.42 -36.71
CA HIS A 118 -17.57 26.78 -36.71
C HIS A 118 -17.96 27.46 -35.39
#